data_AF-A0A3D5UMA2-F1
#
_entry.id   AF-A0A3D5UMA2-F1
#
_cell.length_a   1.000
_cell.length_b   1.000
_cell.length_c   1.000
_cell.angle_alpha   90.00
_cell.angle_beta   90.00
_cell.angle_gamma   90.00
#
_symmetry.space_group_name_H-M   'P 1'
#
loop_
_entity.id
_entity.type
_entity.pdbx_description
1 polymer ?
#
loop_
_entity_poly.entity_id
_entity_poly.type
_entity_poly.pdbx_seq_one_letter_code
_entity_poly.pdbx_strand_id
1 'polypeptide(L)'
;MEETKVERSGFAVQVQKFGRFLSGMVMPNIGAFIAWGLITALFIETGWLPNENFASLVDPMILFLLPILIGYTGGKMVHDVRGGVVGAIATVGVVVGADIPMFLGAMIMGPLAGYILKKIDGLFEGKVPTGFEMLVNNFSLGIFGVIISMVAYAGIGPVVQALSDVLGRAVEAIVTAGLLPLA
;
A
#
# COMPACT_ATOMS: atom_id res chain seq x y z
N MET A 1 -29.53 30.43 21.35
CA MET A 1 -28.43 30.22 20.39
C MET A 1 -28.66 28.85 19.79
N GLU A 2 -29.22 28.84 18.59
CA GLU A 2 -29.58 27.62 17.88
C GLU A 2 -28.33 27.18 17.09
N GLU A 3 -27.69 26.09 17.53
CA GLU A 3 -26.56 25.52 16.80
C GLU A 3 -27.06 24.96 15.47
N THR A 4 -26.79 25.70 14.39
CA THR A 4 -27.05 25.23 13.03
C THR A 4 -26.09 24.08 12.72
N LYS A 5 -26.61 22.85 12.85
CA LYS A 5 -25.94 21.61 12.48
C LYS A 5 -25.83 21.57 10.95
N VAL A 6 -24.73 22.09 10.40
CA VAL A 6 -24.45 22.05 8.97
C VAL A 6 -24.39 20.58 8.53
N GLU A 7 -25.40 20.12 7.79
CA GLU A 7 -25.38 18.83 7.12
C GLU A 7 -24.16 18.76 6.20
N ARG A 8 -23.15 17.98 6.58
CA ARG A 8 -22.01 17.69 5.70
C ARG A 8 -22.55 16.93 4.48
N SER A 9 -22.31 17.47 3.28
CA SER A 9 -22.73 16.83 2.04
C SER A 9 -22.23 15.37 1.97
N GLY A 10 -23.04 14.47 1.42
CA GLY A 10 -22.71 13.03 1.35
C GLY A 10 -21.37 12.73 0.68
N PHE A 11 -20.96 13.57 -0.27
CA PHE A 11 -19.65 13.50 -0.93
C PHE A 11 -18.49 13.80 0.04
N ALA A 12 -18.58 14.88 0.83
CA ALA A 12 -17.56 15.21 1.83
C ALA A 12 -17.38 14.09 2.87
N VAL A 13 -18.47 13.41 3.22
CA VAL A 13 -18.44 12.26 4.14
C VAL A 13 -17.72 11.06 3.52
N GLN A 14 -17.89 10.78 2.22
CA GLN A 14 -17.15 9.69 1.55
C GLN A 14 -15.65 9.98 1.46
N VAL A 15 -15.26 11.20 1.10
CA VAL A 15 -13.85 11.62 1.06
C VAL A 15 -13.21 11.48 2.45
N GLN A 16 -13.91 11.90 3.51
CA GLN A 16 -13.44 11.74 4.88
C GLN A 16 -13.26 10.27 5.27
N LYS A 17 -14.20 9.38 4.88
CA LYS A 17 -14.08 7.94 5.15
C LYS A 17 -12.90 7.32 4.42
N PHE A 18 -12.67 7.68 3.16
CA PHE A 18 -11.54 7.21 2.37
C PHE A 18 -10.21 7.68 2.96
N GLY A 19 -10.10 8.96 3.31
CA GLY A 19 -8.92 9.52 3.98
C GLY A 19 -8.62 8.81 5.30
N ARG A 20 -9.65 8.59 6.14
CA ARG A 20 -9.50 7.85 7.40
C ARG A 20 -9.02 6.41 7.17
N PHE A 21 -9.51 5.75 6.12
CA PHE A 21 -9.06 4.40 5.76
C PHE A 21 -7.58 4.39 5.40
N LEU A 22 -7.15 5.28 4.50
CA LEU A 22 -5.73 5.40 4.09
C LEU A 22 -4.82 5.75 5.27
N SER A 23 -5.21 6.72 6.10
CA SER A 23 -4.47 7.04 7.33
C SER A 23 -4.41 5.83 8.27
N GLY A 24 -5.47 5.03 8.35
CA GLY A 24 -5.51 3.79 9.13
C GLY A 24 -4.52 2.72 8.67
N MET A 25 -4.04 2.79 7.43
CA MET A 25 -3.01 1.89 6.90
C MET A 25 -1.60 2.33 7.27
N VAL A 26 -1.36 3.63 7.39
CA VAL A 26 -0.03 4.21 7.64
C VAL A 26 0.24 4.39 9.13
N MET A 27 -0.74 4.88 9.89
CA MET A 27 -0.57 5.26 11.30
C MET A 27 -0.06 4.11 12.20
N PRO A 28 -0.57 2.86 12.10
CA PRO A 28 -0.06 1.76 12.91
C PRO A 28 1.41 1.42 12.64
N ASN A 29 1.95 1.85 11.49
CA ASN A 29 3.30 1.58 11.04
C ASN A 29 4.26 2.75 11.28
N ILE A 30 3.82 3.84 11.94
CA ILE A 30 4.65 5.05 12.19
C ILE A 30 5.99 4.69 12.85
N GLY A 31 6.03 3.70 13.75
CA GLY A 31 7.28 3.25 14.36
C GLY A 31 8.34 2.80 13.34
N ALA A 32 7.93 2.14 12.26
CA ALA A 32 8.85 1.74 11.19
C ALA A 32 9.36 2.94 10.38
N PHE A 33 8.49 3.93 10.12
CA PHE A 33 8.91 5.19 9.48
C PHE A 33 9.90 5.97 10.34
N ILE A 34 9.68 6.02 11.65
CA ILE A 34 10.60 6.67 12.59
C ILE A 34 11.95 5.94 12.59
N ALA A 35 11.95 4.61 12.64
CA ALA A 35 13.18 3.83 12.60
C ALA A 35 13.98 4.07 11.30
N TRP A 36 13.30 4.05 10.15
CA TRP A 36 13.90 4.39 8.86
C TRP A 36 14.47 5.80 8.85
N GLY A 37 13.70 6.79 9.34
CA GLY A 37 14.12 8.19 9.40
C GLY A 37 15.33 8.42 10.30
N LEU A 38 15.41 7.73 11.45
CA LEU A 38 16.58 7.78 12.35
C LEU A 38 17.82 7.15 11.71
N ILE A 39 17.68 5.98 11.08
CA ILE A 39 18.79 5.34 10.36
C ILE A 39 19.30 6.27 9.25
N THR A 40 18.39 6.88 8.50
CA THR A 40 18.71 7.84 7.44
C THR A 40 19.44 9.06 8.01
N ALA A 41 18.93 9.66 9.09
CA ALA A 41 19.54 10.84 9.70
C ALA A 41 20.93 10.56 10.31
N LEU A 42 21.17 9.33 10.77
CA LEU A 42 22.43 8.95 11.40
C LEU A 42 23.47 8.54 10.37
N PHE A 43 23.16 7.60 9.47
CA PHE A 43 24.21 6.80 8.83
C PHE A 43 24.49 7.12 7.36
N ILE A 44 23.63 7.86 6.67
CA ILE A 44 23.93 8.30 5.30
C ILE A 44 25.15 9.24 5.27
N GLU A 45 25.70 9.49 4.09
CA GLU A 45 26.89 10.34 3.91
C GLU A 45 26.74 11.74 4.55
N THR A 46 25.55 12.34 4.45
CA THR A 46 25.22 13.63 5.06
C THR A 46 24.65 13.53 6.48
N GLY A 47 24.68 12.35 7.09
CA GLY A 47 24.14 12.07 8.41
C GLY A 47 25.05 12.49 9.56
N TRP A 48 24.57 12.35 10.79
CA TRP A 48 25.33 12.71 12.00
C TRP A 48 26.50 11.76 12.31
N LEU A 49 26.38 10.49 11.93
CA LEU A 49 27.36 9.41 12.14
C LEU A 49 27.50 8.55 10.87
N PRO A 50 28.05 9.09 9.76
CA PRO A 50 28.07 8.39 8.48
C PRO A 50 28.73 7.01 8.55
N ASN A 51 28.06 6.00 8.01
CA ASN A 51 28.54 4.63 7.94
C ASN A 51 27.88 3.89 6.77
N GLU A 52 28.65 3.56 5.74
CA GLU A 52 28.15 2.90 4.52
C GLU A 52 27.42 1.57 4.80
N ASN A 53 27.95 0.76 5.72
CA ASN A 53 27.34 -0.53 6.06
C ASN A 53 25.97 -0.35 6.70
N PHE A 54 25.79 0.63 7.59
CA PHE A 54 24.49 0.90 8.21
C PHE A 54 23.56 1.70 7.29
N ALA A 55 24.09 2.57 6.44
CA ALA A 55 23.32 3.27 5.42
C ALA A 55 22.65 2.30 4.44
N SER A 56 23.25 1.12 4.19
CA SER A 56 22.67 0.08 3.33
C SER A 56 21.29 -0.44 3.79
N LEU A 57 20.88 -0.13 5.02
CA LEU A 57 19.53 -0.45 5.53
C LEU A 57 18.44 0.49 4.99
N VAL A 58 18.80 1.70 4.56
CA VAL A 58 17.83 2.75 4.16
C VAL A 58 16.97 2.29 2.98
N ASP A 59 17.61 1.79 1.91
CA ASP A 59 16.92 1.42 0.67
C ASP A 59 15.98 0.22 0.85
N PRO A 60 16.39 -0.91 1.46
CA PRO A 60 15.47 -2.01 1.76
C PRO A 60 14.29 -1.59 2.63
N MET A 61 14.50 -0.66 3.56
CA MET A 61 13.42 -0.18 4.43
C MET A 61 12.38 0.63 3.65
N ILE A 62 12.80 1.60 2.85
CA ILE A 62 11.86 2.47 2.12
C ILE A 62 11.24 1.78 0.92
N LEU A 63 11.99 0.95 0.20
CA LEU A 63 11.51 0.28 -1.01
C LEU A 63 10.66 -0.95 -0.69
N PHE A 64 11.03 -1.74 0.34
CA PHE A 64 10.35 -2.99 0.65
C PHE A 64 9.57 -2.93 1.96
N LEU A 65 10.24 -2.71 3.09
CA LEU A 65 9.63 -2.87 4.41
C LEU A 65 8.39 -1.97 4.59
N LEU A 66 8.54 -0.67 4.33
CA LEU A 66 7.48 0.30 4.58
C LEU A 66 6.26 0.07 3.67
N PRO A 67 6.39 -0.13 2.34
CA PRO A 67 5.25 -0.51 1.51
C PRO A 67 4.61 -1.82 1.95
N ILE A 68 5.39 -2.88 2.24
CA ILE A 68 4.86 -4.18 2.65
C ILE A 68 4.04 -4.07 3.94
N LEU A 69 4.50 -3.29 4.92
CA LEU A 69 3.75 -3.05 6.15
C LEU A 69 2.42 -2.35 5.89
N ILE A 70 2.40 -1.34 5.01
CA ILE A 70 1.17 -0.66 4.60
C ILE A 70 0.22 -1.65 3.92
N GLY A 71 0.72 -2.45 2.99
CA GLY A 71 -0.06 -3.48 2.30
C GLY A 71 -0.62 -4.53 3.25
N TYR A 72 0.18 -4.98 4.22
CA TYR A 72 -0.25 -5.87 5.30
C TYR A 72 -1.37 -5.24 6.12
N THR A 73 -1.20 -4.00 6.59
CA THR A 73 -2.23 -3.32 7.38
C THR A 73 -3.52 -3.13 6.59
N GLY A 74 -3.43 -2.75 5.31
CA GLY A 74 -4.59 -2.62 4.43
C GLY A 74 -5.34 -3.93 4.23
N GLY A 75 -4.62 -5.01 3.93
CA GLY A 75 -5.21 -6.34 3.81
C GLY A 75 -5.84 -6.80 5.13
N LYS A 76 -5.18 -6.49 6.26
CA LYS A 76 -5.67 -6.83 7.60
C LYS A 76 -6.96 -6.11 7.97
N MET A 77 -7.09 -4.85 7.56
CA MET A 77 -8.33 -4.10 7.76
C MET A 77 -9.52 -4.71 7.00
N VAL A 78 -9.28 -5.51 5.96
CA VAL A 78 -10.33 -6.14 5.14
C VAL A 78 -10.65 -7.58 5.57
N HIS A 79 -9.61 -8.38 5.85
CA HIS A 79 -9.74 -9.82 6.12
C HIS A 79 -8.81 -10.34 7.23
N ASP A 80 -8.62 -9.52 8.26
CA ASP A 80 -7.80 -9.80 9.46
C ASP A 80 -6.39 -10.34 9.09
N VAL A 81 -5.76 -11.14 9.96
CA VAL A 81 -4.39 -11.60 9.77
C VAL A 81 -4.16 -12.23 8.39
N ARG A 82 -5.11 -13.03 7.88
CA ARG A 82 -5.01 -13.68 6.57
C ARG A 82 -5.00 -12.67 5.43
N GLY A 83 -5.89 -11.69 5.50
CA GLY A 83 -5.90 -10.54 4.60
C GLY A 83 -4.59 -9.77 4.64
N GLY A 84 -4.01 -9.60 5.83
CA GLY A 84 -2.72 -8.96 5.98
C GLY A 84 -1.58 -9.72 5.31
N VAL A 85 -1.50 -11.03 5.53
CA VAL A 85 -0.45 -11.87 4.92
C VAL A 85 -0.55 -11.83 3.39
N VAL A 86 -1.75 -11.98 2.80
CA VAL A 86 -1.87 -11.91 1.34
C VAL A 86 -1.67 -10.50 0.79
N GLY A 87 -2.03 -9.46 1.55
CA GLY A 87 -1.75 -8.07 1.22
C GLY A 87 -0.25 -7.77 1.17
N ALA A 88 0.52 -8.33 2.11
CA ALA A 88 1.98 -8.27 2.10
C ALA A 88 2.55 -8.96 0.85
N ILE A 89 2.08 -10.17 0.53
CA ILE A 89 2.52 -10.94 -0.66
C ILE A 89 2.20 -10.18 -1.96
N ALA A 90 1.00 -9.63 -2.09
CA ALA A 90 0.62 -8.82 -3.25
C ALA A 90 1.52 -7.57 -3.38
N THR A 91 1.85 -6.95 -2.25
CA THR A 91 2.71 -5.76 -2.21
C THR A 91 4.14 -6.06 -2.64
N VAL A 92 4.69 -7.24 -2.34
CA VAL A 92 5.98 -7.67 -2.90
C VAL A 92 5.93 -7.65 -4.43
N GLY A 93 4.85 -8.15 -5.04
CA GLY A 93 4.65 -8.09 -6.49
C GLY A 93 4.68 -6.66 -7.04
N VAL A 94 4.01 -5.73 -6.36
CA VAL A 94 4.01 -4.29 -6.73
C VAL A 94 5.41 -3.68 -6.63
N VAL A 95 6.11 -3.90 -5.50
CA VAL A 95 7.42 -3.30 -5.23
C VAL A 95 8.48 -3.80 -6.20
N VAL A 96 8.49 -5.09 -6.52
CA VAL A 96 9.49 -5.66 -7.44
C VAL A 96 9.31 -5.15 -8.87
N GLY A 97 8.15 -4.60 -9.22
CA GLY A 97 7.88 -4.04 -10.55
C GLY A 97 8.25 -2.56 -10.71
N ALA A 98 8.81 -1.89 -9.70
CA ALA A 98 9.21 -0.48 -9.80
C ALA A 98 10.39 -0.11 -8.88
N ASP A 99 11.26 0.78 -9.34
CA ASP A 99 12.44 1.26 -8.57
C ASP A 99 12.13 2.42 -7.60
N ILE A 100 10.85 2.73 -7.38
CA ILE A 100 10.40 3.82 -6.50
C ILE A 100 9.59 3.25 -5.32
N PRO A 101 9.53 3.95 -4.17
CA PRO A 101 8.71 3.51 -3.04
C PRO A 101 7.22 3.38 -3.40
N MET A 102 6.71 2.14 -3.48
CA MET A 102 5.36 1.85 -3.95
C MET A 102 4.28 1.96 -2.85
N PHE A 103 4.26 3.06 -2.09
CA PHE A 103 3.27 3.28 -1.02
C PHE A 103 1.83 3.26 -1.55
N LEU A 104 1.57 3.98 -2.65
CA LEU A 104 0.23 4.02 -3.25
C LEU A 104 -0.18 2.66 -3.80
N GLY A 105 0.74 1.97 -4.46
CA GLY A 105 0.50 0.62 -4.96
C GLY A 105 0.17 -0.35 -3.83
N ALA A 106 0.88 -0.29 -2.70
CA ALA A 106 0.57 -1.05 -1.49
C ALA A 106 -0.80 -0.68 -0.89
N MET A 107 -1.14 0.62 -0.86
CA MET A 107 -2.42 1.11 -0.36
C MET A 107 -3.62 0.59 -1.15
N ILE A 108 -3.44 0.34 -2.44
CA ILE A 108 -4.47 -0.20 -3.32
C ILE A 108 -4.46 -1.74 -3.26
N MET A 109 -3.31 -2.36 -3.49
CA MET A 109 -3.23 -3.81 -3.63
C MET A 109 -3.41 -4.56 -2.32
N GLY A 110 -2.99 -4.03 -1.18
CA GLY A 110 -3.17 -4.69 0.12
C GLY A 110 -4.63 -5.00 0.43
N PRO A 111 -5.51 -3.98 0.52
CA PRO A 111 -6.94 -4.16 0.71
C PRO A 111 -7.61 -4.98 -0.39
N LEU A 112 -7.21 -4.80 -1.66
CA LEU A 112 -7.77 -5.54 -2.79
C LEU A 112 -7.47 -7.04 -2.68
N ALA A 113 -6.23 -7.40 -2.38
CA ALA A 113 -5.83 -8.79 -2.17
C ALA A 113 -6.58 -9.40 -0.97
N GLY A 114 -6.69 -8.66 0.14
CA GLY A 114 -7.48 -9.09 1.30
C GLY A 114 -8.96 -9.29 0.96
N TYR A 115 -9.55 -8.42 0.15
CA TYR A 115 -10.93 -8.53 -0.29
C TYR A 115 -11.17 -9.76 -1.17
N ILE A 116 -10.29 -10.00 -2.14
CA ILE A 116 -10.41 -11.17 -3.03
C ILE A 116 -10.23 -12.45 -2.22
N LEU A 117 -9.25 -12.52 -1.31
CA LEU A 117 -9.07 -13.68 -0.44
C LEU A 117 -10.29 -13.93 0.44
N LYS A 118 -10.89 -12.88 1.00
CA LYS A 118 -12.15 -13.00 1.77
C LYS A 118 -13.26 -13.64 0.96
N LYS A 119 -13.37 -13.30 -0.33
CA LYS A 119 -14.34 -13.92 -1.24
C LYS A 119 -14.00 -15.39 -1.52
N ILE A 120 -12.72 -15.70 -1.74
CA ILE A 120 -12.26 -17.08 -1.95
C ILE A 120 -12.57 -17.93 -0.71
N ASP A 121 -12.22 -17.47 0.48
CA ASP A 121 -12.46 -18.20 1.73
C ASP A 121 -13.96 -18.47 1.96
N GLY A 122 -14.83 -17.49 1.67
CA GLY A 122 -16.28 -17.66 1.75
C GLY A 122 -16.84 -18.75 0.81
N LEU A 123 -16.11 -19.17 -0.23
CA LEU A 123 -16.52 -20.29 -1.09
C LEU A 123 -16.29 -21.65 -0.43
N PHE A 124 -15.39 -21.74 0.55
CA PHE A 124 -15.01 -22.96 1.26
C PHE A 124 -15.63 -23.08 2.65
N GLU A 125 -16.23 -22.00 3.18
CA GLU A 125 -16.94 -22.01 4.47
C GLU A 125 -18.00 -23.13 4.53
N GLY A 126 -17.96 -23.92 5.61
CA GLY A 126 -18.88 -25.03 5.85
C GLY A 126 -18.71 -26.25 4.93
N LYS A 127 -17.75 -26.23 4.00
CA LYS A 127 -17.46 -27.34 3.09
C LYS A 127 -16.21 -28.14 3.45
N VAL A 128 -15.39 -27.61 4.36
CA VAL A 128 -14.12 -28.25 4.76
C VAL A 128 -14.34 -29.07 6.03
N PRO A 129 -13.89 -30.34 6.06
CA PRO A 129 -13.94 -31.15 7.28
C PRO A 129 -13.13 -30.52 8.43
N THR A 130 -13.65 -30.67 9.64
CA THR A 130 -12.97 -30.20 10.86
C THR A 130 -11.56 -30.79 10.96
N GLY A 131 -10.58 -29.95 11.29
CA GLY A 131 -9.16 -30.33 11.31
C GLY A 131 -8.40 -30.10 10.00
N PHE A 132 -9.09 -30.03 8.85
CA PHE A 132 -8.49 -29.66 7.56
C PHE A 132 -8.57 -28.16 7.25
N GLU A 133 -9.33 -27.39 8.04
CA GLU A 133 -9.55 -25.96 7.81
C GLU A 133 -8.26 -25.17 7.71
N MET A 134 -7.32 -25.32 8.65
CA MET A 134 -6.03 -24.63 8.57
C MET A 134 -5.22 -25.03 7.34
N LEU A 135 -5.29 -26.29 6.91
CA LEU A 135 -4.61 -26.76 5.72
C LEU A 135 -5.16 -26.05 4.48
N VAL A 136 -6.48 -26.14 4.26
CA VAL A 136 -7.16 -25.51 3.12
C VAL A 136 -6.95 -23.99 3.15
N ASN A 137 -7.03 -23.38 4.32
CA ASN A 137 -6.86 -21.94 4.50
C ASN A 137 -5.45 -21.47 4.12
N ASN A 138 -4.41 -22.18 4.56
CA ASN A 138 -3.03 -21.82 4.26
C ASN A 138 -2.68 -22.11 2.79
N PHE A 139 -3.14 -23.23 2.22
CA PHE A 139 -2.93 -23.55 0.81
C PHE A 139 -3.68 -22.59 -0.12
N SER A 140 -4.94 -22.26 0.19
CA SER A 140 -5.73 -21.26 -0.54
C SER A 140 -5.03 -19.91 -0.56
N LEU A 141 -4.58 -19.44 0.62
CA LEU A 141 -3.83 -18.19 0.74
C LEU A 141 -2.52 -18.24 -0.06
N GLY A 142 -1.77 -19.34 0.01
CA GLY A 142 -0.50 -19.49 -0.70
C GLY A 142 -0.67 -19.49 -2.22
N ILE A 143 -1.59 -20.29 -2.75
CA ILE A 143 -1.88 -20.37 -4.19
C ILE A 143 -2.40 -19.02 -4.70
N PHE A 144 -3.36 -18.42 -4.00
CA PHE A 144 -3.86 -17.10 -4.34
C PHE A 144 -2.77 -16.03 -4.23
N GLY A 145 -1.91 -16.12 -3.21
CA GLY A 145 -0.77 -15.25 -2.99
C GLY A 145 0.20 -15.24 -4.17
N VAL A 146 0.52 -16.41 -4.74
CA VAL A 146 1.33 -16.51 -5.97
C VAL A 146 0.62 -15.82 -7.13
N ILE A 147 -0.66 -16.09 -7.34
CA ILE A 147 -1.39 -15.52 -8.48
C ILE A 147 -1.47 -13.99 -8.36
N ILE A 148 -1.85 -13.47 -7.20
CA ILE A 148 -2.06 -12.04 -6.99
C ILE A 148 -0.75 -11.25 -7.04
N SER A 149 0.37 -11.81 -6.56
CA SER A 149 1.67 -11.14 -6.65
C SER A 149 2.16 -11.06 -8.08
N MET A 150 1.98 -12.11 -8.89
CA MET A 150 2.32 -12.08 -10.32
C MET A 150 1.46 -11.08 -11.09
N VAL A 151 0.16 -11.02 -10.79
CA VAL A 151 -0.75 -10.02 -11.36
C VAL A 151 -0.35 -8.61 -10.95
N ALA A 152 -0.01 -8.39 -9.68
CA ALA A 152 0.43 -7.10 -9.18
C ALA A 152 1.73 -6.64 -9.85
N TYR A 153 2.70 -7.54 -10.01
CA TYR A 153 3.95 -7.29 -10.73
C TYR A 153 3.70 -6.92 -12.19
N ALA A 154 2.91 -7.70 -12.92
CA ALA A 154 2.61 -7.43 -14.32
C ALA A 154 1.77 -6.15 -14.51
N GLY A 155 0.90 -5.83 -13.56
CA GLY A 155 -0.01 -4.69 -13.62
C GLY A 155 0.63 -3.35 -13.28
N ILE A 156 1.74 -3.33 -12.52
CA ILE A 156 2.26 -2.06 -11.99
C ILE A 156 2.93 -1.20 -13.05
N GLY A 157 3.67 -1.80 -13.98
CA GLY A 157 4.34 -1.09 -15.08
C GLY A 157 3.35 -0.23 -15.90
N PRO A 158 2.26 -0.81 -16.44
CA PRO A 158 1.25 -0.06 -17.17
C PRO A 158 0.58 1.05 -16.34
N VAL A 159 0.34 0.81 -15.05
CA VAL A 159 -0.28 1.80 -14.15
C VAL A 159 0.65 2.99 -13.93
N VAL A 160 1.93 2.74 -13.68
CA VAL A 160 2.94 3.79 -13.51
C VAL A 160 3.08 4.59 -14.80
N GLN A 161 3.19 3.92 -15.95
CA GLN A 161 3.30 4.58 -17.25
C GLN A 161 2.10 5.47 -17.55
N ALA A 162 0.87 4.98 -17.33
CA ALA A 162 -0.34 5.75 -17.52
C ALA A 162 -0.40 6.99 -16.61
N LEU A 163 0.04 6.87 -15.35
CA LEU A 163 0.12 8.00 -14.42
C LEU A 163 1.14 9.03 -14.88
N SER A 164 2.33 8.59 -15.30
CA SER A 164 3.38 9.46 -15.84
C SER A 164 2.91 10.22 -17.08
N ASP A 165 2.19 9.56 -17.99
CA ASP A 165 1.64 10.19 -19.19
C ASP A 165 0.59 11.26 -18.85
N VAL A 166 -0.30 10.97 -17.90
CA VAL A 166 -1.32 11.93 -17.44
C VAL A 166 -0.68 13.14 -16.77
N LEU A 167 0.30 12.92 -15.89
CA LEU A 167 1.03 14.00 -15.24
C LEU A 167 1.81 14.82 -16.27
N GLY A 168 2.45 14.18 -17.24
CA GLY A 168 3.15 14.83 -18.35
C GLY A 168 2.22 15.77 -19.13
N ARG A 169 1.03 15.28 -19.52
CA ARG A 169 0.01 16.11 -20.19
C ARG A 169 -0.49 17.27 -19.33
N ALA A 170 -0.64 17.06 -18.03
CA ALA A 170 -1.06 18.12 -17.11
C ALA A 170 -0.01 19.23 -17.01
N VAL A 171 1.27 18.87 -16.91
CA VAL A 171 2.39 19.83 -16.92
C VAL A 171 2.43 20.56 -18.27
N GLU A 172 2.32 19.84 -19.38
CA GLU A 172 2.32 20.42 -20.72
C GLU A 172 1.16 21.41 -20.93
N ALA A 173 -0.02 21.13 -20.37
CA ALA A 173 -1.16 22.04 -20.41
C ALA A 173 -0.89 23.35 -19.63
N ILE A 174 -0.22 23.28 -18.47
CA ILE A 174 0.18 24.44 -17.67
C ILE A 174 1.23 25.28 -18.42
N VAL A 175 2.22 24.61 -19.02
CA VAL A 175 3.27 25.25 -19.82
C VAL A 175 2.67 25.95 -21.04
N THR A 176 1.81 25.26 -21.79
CA THR A 176 1.18 25.79 -23.01
C THR A 176 0.20 26.91 -22.71
N ALA A 177 -0.46 26.91 -21.54
CA ALA A 177 -1.30 28.01 -21.07
C ALA A 177 -0.49 29.26 -20.64
N GLY A 178 0.85 29.23 -20.70
CA GLY A 178 1.71 30.34 -20.32
C GLY A 178 1.72 30.64 -18.81
N LEU A 179 1.29 29.69 -17.97
CA LEU A 179 1.18 29.86 -16.52
C LEU A 179 2.49 29.57 -15.77
N LEU A 180 3.58 29.28 -16.49
CA LEU A 180 4.92 29.10 -15.92
C LEU A 180 5.41 30.25 -15.01
N PRO A 181 5.13 31.54 -15.27
CA PRO A 181 5.56 32.63 -14.39
C PRO A 181 4.79 32.74 -13.06
N LEU A 182 3.72 31.97 -12.86
CA LEU A 182 2.87 31.98 -11.67
C LEU A 182 2.99 30.70 -10.81
N ALA A 183 3.83 29.75 -11.22
CA ALA A 183 4.08 28.47 -10.54
C ALA A 183 5.43 28.45 -9.82
#